data_AF-A0A1A3CDG4-F1
#
_entry.id   AF-A0A1A3CDG4-F1
#
_cell.length_a   1.000
_cell.length_b   1.000
_cell.length_c   1.000
_cell.angle_alpha   90.00
_cell.angle_beta   90.00
_cell.angle_gamma   90.00
#
_symmetry.space_group_name_H-M   'P 1'
#
loop_
_entity.id
_entity.type
_entity.pdbx_description
1 polymer ?
#
loop_
_entity_poly.entity_id
_entity_poly.type
_entity_poly.pdbx_seq_one_letter_code
_entity_poly.pdbx_strand_id
1 'polypeptide(L)'
;MKIANQFTVSAPIEQAWDVLCDLERVIPLMPGAQFTGHEGEEYLGKVKVKVGPVTSEFSGKVHFVEQDQSQYRAVFDAKGKEARGTGNAAATVTAQLQEAGERTNVTVDTDLKIVGKLAQFGSGMLQQVSEKLLGQFVESLEAELAAQNSPTTPAEEPAATAPSVQTPTAPPKEPEAIDLLELAGGDQIKKYGAAALAALTVLALLWVLRRRR
;
A
#
# COMPACT_ATOMS: atom_id res chain seq x y z
N MET A 1 -6.88 14.69 -10.30
CA MET A 1 -5.62 14.43 -11.01
C MET A 1 -5.63 12.98 -11.40
N LYS A 2 -5.07 12.62 -12.55
CA LYS A 2 -5.11 11.23 -13.02
C LYS A 2 -3.83 10.50 -12.66
N ILE A 3 -3.98 9.29 -12.13
CA ILE A 3 -2.89 8.35 -11.86
C ILE A 3 -3.28 7.04 -12.54
N ALA A 4 -2.41 6.54 -13.41
CA ALA A 4 -2.60 5.29 -14.13
C ALA A 4 -1.47 4.34 -13.74
N ASN A 5 -1.84 3.13 -13.32
CA ASN A 5 -0.94 2.13 -12.80
C ASN A 5 -1.29 0.76 -13.41
N GLN A 6 -0.31 -0.14 -13.48
CA GLN A 6 -0.55 -1.52 -13.88
C GLN A 6 0.33 -2.46 -13.05
N PHE A 7 -0.21 -3.62 -12.72
CA PHE A 7 0.53 -4.71 -12.10
C PHE A 7 0.02 -6.06 -12.59
N THR A 8 0.75 -7.11 -12.24
CA THR A 8 0.38 -8.50 -12.52
C THR A 8 0.32 -9.25 -11.20
N VAL A 9 -0.64 -10.17 -11.07
CA VAL A 9 -0.73 -11.12 -9.95
C VAL A 9 -0.63 -12.55 -10.44
N SER A 10 -0.07 -13.42 -9.59
CA SER A 10 0.18 -14.83 -9.87
C SER A 10 -1.03 -15.70 -9.53
N ALA A 11 -2.20 -15.32 -10.05
CA ALA A 11 -3.44 -16.05 -9.90
C ALA A 11 -4.31 -15.97 -11.17
N PRO A 12 -5.14 -16.98 -11.46
CA PRO A 12 -6.16 -16.93 -12.49
C PRO A 12 -7.15 -15.77 -12.26
N ILE A 13 -7.76 -15.27 -13.35
CA ILE A 13 -8.56 -14.04 -13.32
C ILE A 13 -9.74 -14.11 -12.35
N GLU A 14 -10.42 -15.26 -12.25
CA GLU A 14 -11.53 -15.45 -11.29
C GLU A 14 -11.07 -15.29 -9.85
N GLN A 15 -9.95 -15.93 -9.49
CA GLN A 15 -9.41 -15.84 -8.12
C GLN A 15 -8.92 -14.42 -7.81
N ALA A 16 -8.24 -13.78 -8.76
CA ALA A 16 -7.81 -12.40 -8.62
C ALA A 16 -9.02 -11.46 -8.45
N TRP A 17 -10.08 -11.68 -9.23
CA TRP A 17 -11.32 -10.92 -9.18
C TRP A 17 -12.03 -11.03 -7.83
N ASP A 18 -12.20 -12.25 -7.33
CA ASP A 18 -12.85 -12.51 -6.04
C ASP A 18 -12.14 -11.79 -4.90
N VAL A 19 -10.80 -11.84 -4.87
CA VAL A 19 -10.02 -11.14 -3.85
C VAL A 19 -10.09 -9.63 -4.03
N LEU A 20 -9.88 -9.12 -5.25
CA LEU A 20 -9.85 -7.68 -5.51
C LEU A 20 -11.21 -6.99 -5.29
N CYS A 21 -12.30 -7.73 -5.40
CA CYS A 21 -13.65 -7.24 -5.09
C CYS A 21 -14.06 -7.44 -3.62
N ASP A 22 -13.26 -8.13 -2.81
CA ASP A 22 -13.50 -8.21 -1.37
C ASP A 22 -12.80 -7.04 -0.66
N LEU A 23 -13.54 -5.96 -0.43
CA LEU A 23 -12.99 -4.76 0.19
C LEU A 23 -12.55 -4.96 1.65
N GLU A 24 -13.14 -5.91 2.38
CA GLU A 24 -12.72 -6.21 3.76
C GLU A 24 -11.31 -6.82 3.76
N ARG A 25 -11.00 -7.62 2.73
CA ARG A 25 -9.69 -8.23 2.54
C ARG A 25 -8.69 -7.28 1.87
N VAL A 26 -9.12 -6.48 0.90
CA VAL A 26 -8.24 -5.60 0.11
C VAL A 26 -7.78 -4.37 0.90
N ILE A 27 -8.67 -3.75 1.69
CA ILE A 27 -8.31 -2.53 2.43
C ILE A 27 -7.09 -2.75 3.34
N PRO A 28 -6.99 -3.83 4.15
CA PRO A 28 -5.81 -4.11 4.97
C PRO A 28 -4.51 -4.35 4.20
N LEU A 29 -4.56 -4.75 2.92
CA LEU A 29 -3.37 -4.95 2.09
C LEU A 29 -2.73 -3.62 1.65
N MET A 30 -3.47 -2.51 1.76
CA MET A 30 -2.92 -1.18 1.47
C MET A 30 -2.04 -0.70 2.62
N PRO A 31 -0.80 -0.25 2.36
CA PRO A 31 0.11 0.17 3.43
C PRO A 31 -0.46 1.30 4.29
N GLY A 32 -0.53 1.05 5.59
CA GLY A 32 -1.06 2.01 6.56
C GLY A 32 -2.58 2.13 6.57
N ALA A 33 -3.29 1.37 5.74
CA ALA A 33 -4.74 1.28 5.76
C ALA A 33 -5.23 0.23 6.76
N GLN A 34 -6.42 0.45 7.31
CA GLN A 34 -7.09 -0.47 8.23
C GLN A 34 -8.58 -0.42 7.91
N PHE A 35 -9.18 -1.59 7.74
CA PHE A 35 -10.63 -1.73 7.71
C PHE A 35 -11.19 -1.49 9.12
N THR A 36 -12.26 -0.71 9.20
CA THR A 36 -12.88 -0.33 10.49
C THR A 36 -14.33 -0.76 10.62
N GLY A 37 -14.86 -1.50 9.64
CA GLY A 37 -16.24 -1.96 9.58
C GLY A 37 -16.94 -1.48 8.32
N HIS A 38 -18.23 -1.77 8.18
CA HIS A 38 -19.06 -1.32 7.07
C HIS A 38 -20.42 -0.83 7.59
N GLU A 39 -21.04 0.08 6.86
CA GLU A 39 -22.36 0.62 7.11
C GLU A 39 -23.18 0.51 5.82
N GLY A 40 -24.05 -0.51 5.74
CA GLY A 40 -24.74 -0.83 4.48
C GLY A 40 -23.73 -1.17 3.38
N GLU A 41 -23.78 -0.42 2.28
CA GLU A 41 -22.90 -0.56 1.10
C GLU A 41 -21.58 0.22 1.24
N GLU A 42 -21.38 0.97 2.33
CA GLU A 42 -20.19 1.77 2.57
C GLU A 42 -19.19 1.02 3.46
N TYR A 43 -18.02 0.73 2.95
CA TYR A 43 -16.91 0.15 3.70
C TYR A 43 -16.12 1.28 4.35
N LEU A 44 -15.94 1.21 5.66
CA LEU A 44 -15.25 2.20 6.46
C LEU A 44 -13.79 1.79 6.63
N GLY A 45 -12.90 2.75 6.49
CA GLY A 45 -11.48 2.53 6.73
C GLY A 45 -10.77 3.77 7.20
N LYS A 46 -9.57 3.56 7.71
CA LYS A 46 -8.62 4.63 8.00
C LYS A 46 -7.30 4.33 7.31
N VAL A 47 -6.61 5.37 6.86
CA VAL A 47 -5.30 5.25 6.23
C VAL A 47 -4.34 6.27 6.83
N LYS A 48 -3.18 5.80 7.27
CA LYS A 48 -2.10 6.63 7.80
C LYS A 48 -0.96 6.67 6.78
N VAL A 49 -0.76 7.84 6.19
CA VAL A 49 0.27 8.08 5.17
C VAL A 49 1.33 9.02 5.72
N LYS A 50 2.60 8.66 5.53
CA LYS A 50 3.75 9.51 5.87
C LYS A 50 4.52 9.88 4.60
N VAL A 51 4.62 11.18 4.34
CA VAL A 51 5.39 11.75 3.24
C VAL A 51 6.41 12.73 3.81
N GLY A 52 7.68 12.30 3.88
CA GLY A 52 8.75 13.08 4.51
C GLY A 52 8.43 13.42 5.98
N PRO A 53 8.45 14.71 6.38
CA PRO A 53 8.13 15.12 7.74
C PRO A 53 6.61 15.18 8.01
N VAL A 54 5.76 15.02 6.99
CA VAL A 54 4.31 15.14 7.12
C VAL A 54 3.71 13.75 7.31
N THR A 55 2.99 13.56 8.42
CA THR A 55 2.15 12.38 8.65
C THR A 55 0.70 12.84 8.66
N SER A 56 -0.11 12.23 7.79
CA SER A 56 -1.54 12.48 7.71
C SER A 56 -2.28 11.17 7.94
N GLU A 57 -3.40 11.26 8.65
CA GLU A 57 -4.29 10.15 8.93
C GLU A 57 -5.65 10.54 8.40
N PHE A 58 -6.21 9.72 7.51
CA PHE A 58 -7.53 9.92 6.93
C PHE A 58 -8.46 8.85 7.44
N SER A 59 -9.68 9.25 7.79
CA SER A 59 -10.80 8.32 7.98
C SER A 59 -11.78 8.55 6.87
N GLY A 60 -12.28 7.47 6.29
CA GLY A 60 -13.05 7.54 5.07
C GLY A 60 -13.93 6.33 4.85
N LYS A 61 -14.62 6.41 3.73
CA LYS A 61 -15.54 5.41 3.25
C LYS A 61 -15.31 5.13 1.78
N VAL A 62 -15.53 3.90 1.37
CA VAL A 62 -15.47 3.43 -0.01
C VAL A 62 -16.70 2.61 -0.32
N HIS A 63 -17.18 2.69 -1.55
CA HIS A 63 -18.29 1.85 -2.03
C HIS A 63 -18.08 1.52 -3.50
N PHE A 64 -18.74 0.46 -3.96
CA PHE A 64 -18.80 0.11 -5.37
C PHE A 64 -19.74 1.06 -6.11
N VAL A 65 -19.25 1.59 -7.23
CA VAL A 65 -20.06 2.26 -8.25
C VAL A 65 -20.46 1.25 -9.33
N GLU A 66 -19.55 0.31 -9.63
CA GLU A 66 -19.77 -0.73 -10.63
C GLU A 66 -18.95 -1.97 -10.24
N GLN A 67 -19.54 -3.15 -10.48
CA GLN A 67 -18.88 -4.44 -10.34
C GLN A 67 -19.40 -5.37 -11.44
N ASP A 68 -18.71 -5.38 -12.58
CA ASP A 68 -19.05 -6.20 -13.74
C ASP A 68 -18.05 -7.35 -13.87
N GLN A 69 -18.44 -8.53 -13.38
CA GLN A 69 -17.63 -9.74 -13.50
C GLN A 69 -17.53 -10.22 -14.94
N SER A 70 -18.53 -9.98 -15.80
CA SER A 70 -18.50 -10.43 -17.19
C SER A 70 -17.44 -9.70 -18.01
N GLN A 71 -17.10 -8.48 -17.61
CA GLN A 71 -16.03 -7.67 -18.19
C GLN A 71 -14.81 -7.58 -17.27
N TYR A 72 -14.82 -8.23 -16.10
CA TYR A 72 -13.86 -8.05 -15.00
C TYR A 72 -13.46 -6.59 -14.76
N ARG A 73 -14.48 -5.74 -14.63
CA ARG A 73 -14.33 -4.30 -14.40
C ARG A 73 -15.01 -3.88 -13.11
N ALA A 74 -14.23 -3.27 -12.20
CA ALA A 74 -14.74 -2.73 -10.94
C ALA A 74 -14.45 -1.23 -10.86
N VAL A 75 -15.43 -0.46 -10.36
CA VAL A 75 -15.30 0.97 -10.12
C VAL A 75 -15.67 1.27 -8.67
N PHE A 76 -14.81 2.01 -7.99
CA PHE A 76 -14.95 2.36 -6.58
C PHE A 76 -14.90 3.87 -6.41
N ASP A 77 -15.77 4.37 -5.53
CA ASP A 77 -15.71 5.76 -5.08
C ASP A 77 -15.31 5.80 -3.60
N ALA A 78 -14.20 6.47 -3.33
CA ALA A 78 -13.64 6.65 -1.99
C ALA A 78 -13.64 8.11 -1.59
N LYS A 79 -13.98 8.39 -0.32
CA LYS A 79 -13.89 9.72 0.30
C LYS A 79 -13.26 9.62 1.67
N GLY A 80 -12.36 10.53 1.99
CA GLY A 80 -11.66 10.55 3.27
C GLY A 80 -11.41 11.96 3.77
N LYS A 81 -11.46 12.12 5.09
CA LYS A 81 -11.18 13.38 5.79
C LYS A 81 -9.98 13.19 6.72
N GLU A 82 -9.08 14.17 6.72
CA GLU A 82 -7.91 14.17 7.58
C GLU A 82 -8.31 14.36 9.06
N ALA A 83 -7.87 13.48 9.94
CA ALA A 83 -8.27 13.47 11.35
C ALA A 83 -7.75 14.69 12.14
N ARG A 84 -6.52 15.15 11.84
CA ARG A 84 -5.83 16.25 12.56
C ARG A 84 -5.55 17.46 11.67
N GLY A 85 -6.35 17.66 10.63
CA GLY A 85 -6.15 18.74 9.68
C GLY A 85 -7.42 19.13 8.94
N THR A 86 -7.25 19.99 7.94
CA THR A 86 -8.32 20.43 7.03
C THR A 86 -8.26 19.72 5.68
N GLY A 87 -7.43 18.68 5.56
CA GLY A 87 -7.30 17.90 4.35
C GLY A 87 -8.52 17.03 4.06
N ASN A 88 -8.83 16.89 2.78
CA ASN A 88 -9.86 15.99 2.27
C ASN A 88 -9.33 15.30 1.03
N ALA A 89 -9.72 14.05 0.84
CA ALA A 89 -9.43 13.26 -0.35
C ALA A 89 -10.72 12.66 -0.89
N ALA A 90 -10.88 12.67 -2.20
CA ALA A 90 -11.89 11.91 -2.91
C ALA A 90 -11.22 11.25 -4.11
N ALA A 91 -11.52 9.99 -4.36
CA ALA A 91 -10.96 9.25 -5.49
C ALA A 91 -12.04 8.40 -6.14
N THR A 92 -12.05 8.39 -7.47
CA THR A 92 -12.74 7.35 -8.25
C THR A 92 -11.65 6.45 -8.81
N VAL A 93 -11.73 5.15 -8.52
CA VAL A 93 -10.76 4.14 -8.94
C VAL A 93 -11.46 3.17 -9.87
N THR A 94 -10.92 2.95 -11.06
CA THR A 94 -11.37 1.91 -12.00
C THR A 94 -10.28 0.85 -12.05
N ALA A 95 -10.63 -0.38 -11.69
CA ALA A 95 -9.80 -1.56 -11.87
C ALA A 95 -10.34 -2.38 -13.04
N GLN A 96 -9.44 -2.79 -13.93
CA GLN A 96 -9.75 -3.65 -15.07
C GLN A 96 -8.77 -4.80 -15.07
N LEU A 97 -9.31 -6.03 -15.01
CA LEU A 97 -8.51 -7.24 -15.05
C LEU A 97 -8.51 -7.80 -16.47
N GLN A 98 -7.40 -8.44 -16.83
CA GLN A 98 -7.24 -9.13 -18.09
C GLN A 98 -6.45 -10.42 -17.86
N GLU A 99 -6.96 -11.51 -18.44
CA GLU A 99 -6.32 -12.82 -18.35
C GLU A 99 -4.95 -12.81 -19.05
N ALA A 100 -3.96 -13.42 -18.41
CA ALA A 100 -2.59 -13.53 -18.90
C ALA A 100 -2.02 -14.94 -18.62
N GLY A 101 -2.73 -15.97 -19.10
CA GLY A 101 -2.42 -17.38 -18.80
C GLY A 101 -2.79 -17.71 -17.35
N GLU A 102 -1.85 -18.26 -16.58
CA GLU A 102 -2.05 -18.54 -15.15
C GLU A 102 -1.93 -17.28 -14.25
N ARG A 103 -1.77 -16.11 -14.88
CA ARG A 103 -1.61 -14.82 -14.21
C ARG A 103 -2.71 -13.86 -14.66
N THR A 104 -2.87 -12.79 -13.90
CA THR A 104 -3.83 -11.74 -14.23
C THR A 104 -3.14 -10.39 -14.27
N ASN A 105 -3.32 -9.67 -15.38
CA ASN A 105 -2.90 -8.28 -15.48
C ASN A 105 -4.02 -7.38 -14.98
N VAL A 106 -3.67 -6.40 -14.16
CA VAL A 106 -4.61 -5.46 -13.57
C VAL A 106 -4.17 -4.04 -13.90
N THR A 107 -5.02 -3.29 -14.59
CA THR A 107 -4.84 -1.85 -14.78
C THR A 107 -5.72 -1.08 -13.81
N VAL A 108 -5.16 -0.06 -13.19
CA VAL A 108 -5.83 0.78 -12.19
C VAL A 108 -5.74 2.24 -12.62
N ASP A 109 -6.88 2.82 -12.95
CA ASP A 109 -7.03 4.23 -13.28
C ASP A 109 -7.69 4.96 -12.13
N THR A 110 -7.03 5.98 -11.59
CA THR A 110 -7.52 6.77 -10.45
C THR A 110 -7.67 8.24 -10.81
N ASP A 111 -8.85 8.81 -10.59
CA ASP A 111 -9.02 10.27 -10.53
C ASP A 111 -9.05 10.72 -9.07
N LEU A 112 -7.93 11.27 -8.60
CA LEU A 112 -7.73 11.73 -7.23
C LEU A 112 -7.94 13.24 -7.12
N LYS A 113 -8.85 13.65 -6.23
CA LYS A 113 -9.02 15.03 -5.76
C LYS A 113 -8.55 15.11 -4.32
N ILE A 114 -7.47 15.85 -4.08
CA ILE A 114 -6.89 16.02 -2.74
C ILE A 114 -6.74 17.50 -2.41
N VAL A 115 -7.07 17.85 -1.18
CA VAL A 115 -6.93 19.19 -0.60
C VAL A 115 -6.18 19.08 0.73
N GLY A 116 -5.44 20.12 1.11
CA GLY A 116 -4.72 20.20 2.38
C GLY A 116 -3.20 20.12 2.20
N LYS A 117 -2.48 19.78 3.28
CA LYS A 117 -1.00 19.77 3.29
C LYS A 117 -0.42 18.80 2.27
N LEU A 118 -1.04 17.63 2.08
CA LEU A 118 -0.59 16.66 1.08
C LEU A 118 -0.73 17.15 -0.37
N ALA A 119 -1.69 18.03 -0.66
CA ALA A 119 -1.86 18.60 -2.00
C ALA A 119 -0.71 19.55 -2.40
N GLN A 120 0.05 20.06 -1.41
CA GLN A 120 1.15 21.00 -1.65
C GLN A 120 2.40 20.34 -2.23
N PHE A 121 2.51 19.01 -2.16
CA PHE A 121 3.66 18.27 -2.70
C PHE A 121 3.65 18.15 -4.24
N GLY A 122 2.56 18.55 -4.90
CA GLY A 122 2.44 18.51 -6.36
C GLY A 122 2.25 17.09 -6.92
N SER A 123 2.03 16.99 -8.23
CA SER A 123 1.70 15.72 -8.90
C SER A 123 2.85 14.71 -8.92
N GLY A 124 4.10 15.16 -9.10
CA GLY A 124 5.25 14.26 -9.20
C GLY A 124 5.52 13.46 -7.93
N MET A 125 5.48 14.11 -6.76
CA MET A 125 5.65 13.42 -5.47
C MET A 125 4.51 12.42 -5.22
N LEU A 126 3.26 12.83 -5.51
CA LEU A 126 2.10 11.97 -5.31
C LEU A 126 2.14 10.73 -6.22
N GLN A 127 2.65 10.88 -7.44
CA GLN A 127 2.88 9.75 -8.34
C GLN A 127 3.92 8.77 -7.76
N GLN A 128 5.07 9.25 -7.29
CA GLN A 128 6.10 8.39 -6.68
C GLN A 128 5.58 7.65 -5.43
N VAL A 129 4.76 8.33 -4.61
CA VAL A 129 4.13 7.69 -3.45
C VAL A 129 3.13 6.63 -3.90
N SER A 130 2.32 6.92 -4.92
CA SER A 130 1.37 5.96 -5.49
C SER A 130 2.06 4.70 -6.01
N GLU A 131 3.16 4.85 -6.76
CA GLU A 131 3.96 3.73 -7.27
C GLU A 131 4.53 2.87 -6.14
N LYS A 132 5.02 3.49 -5.06
CA LYS A 132 5.52 2.77 -3.88
C LYS A 132 4.42 2.02 -3.14
N LEU A 133 3.27 2.66 -2.91
CA LEU A 133 2.13 2.04 -2.25
C LEU A 133 1.60 0.85 -3.07
N LEU A 134 1.56 0.99 -4.39
CA LEU A 134 1.17 -0.07 -5.29
C LEU A 134 2.10 -1.28 -5.18
N GLY A 135 3.43 -1.07 -5.19
CA GLY A 135 4.38 -2.17 -5.07
C GLY A 135 4.19 -2.99 -3.79
N GLN A 136 3.98 -2.32 -2.65
CA GLN A 136 3.73 -2.98 -1.37
C GLN A 136 2.35 -3.67 -1.30
N PHE A 137 1.35 -3.07 -1.93
CA PHE A 137 0.04 -3.69 -2.07
C PHE A 137 0.13 -4.98 -2.87
N VAL A 138 0.83 -4.97 -4.01
CA VAL A 138 0.98 -6.15 -4.87
C VAL A 138 1.69 -7.28 -4.12
N GLU A 139 2.74 -6.96 -3.36
CA GLU A 139 3.43 -7.95 -2.51
C GLU A 139 2.48 -8.58 -1.47
N SER A 140 1.65 -7.76 -0.82
CA SER A 140 0.66 -8.23 0.17
C SER A 140 -0.45 -9.05 -0.49
N LEU A 141 -0.90 -8.64 -1.68
CA LEU A 141 -1.93 -9.33 -2.46
C LEU A 141 -1.46 -10.68 -2.97
N GLU A 142 -0.22 -10.79 -3.45
CA GLU A 142 0.37 -12.07 -3.86
C GLU A 142 0.44 -13.04 -2.69
N ALA A 143 0.80 -12.56 -1.50
CA ALA A 143 0.79 -13.38 -0.28
C ALA A 143 -0.63 -13.87 0.07
N GLU A 144 -1.65 -13.01 -0.03
CA GLU A 144 -3.06 -13.34 0.22
C GLU A 144 -3.62 -14.33 -0.80
N LEU A 145 -3.22 -14.22 -2.07
CA LEU A 145 -3.60 -15.16 -3.13
C LEU A 145 -2.93 -16.53 -2.93
N ALA A 146 -1.64 -16.55 -2.53
CA ALA A 146 -0.93 -17.78 -2.23
C ALA A 146 -1.50 -18.54 -1.01
N ALA A 147 -1.97 -17.80 0.01
CA ALA A 147 -2.59 -18.39 1.20
C ALA A 147 -3.89 -19.16 0.87
N GLN A 148 -4.67 -18.69 -0.11
CA GLN A 148 -5.90 -19.37 -0.56
C GLN A 148 -5.63 -20.64 -1.38
N ASN A 149 -4.49 -20.70 -2.07
CA ASN A 149 -4.08 -21.86 -2.87
C ASN A 149 -3.35 -22.93 -2.05
N SER A 150 -3.07 -22.65 -0.78
CA SER A 150 -2.55 -23.66 0.14
C SER A 150 -3.73 -24.51 0.61
N PRO A 151 -3.81 -25.81 0.27
CA PRO A 151 -4.80 -26.68 0.89
C PRO A 151 -4.53 -26.63 2.39
N THR A 152 -5.53 -26.19 3.15
CA THR A 152 -5.56 -26.45 4.60
C THR A 152 -5.48 -27.95 4.74
N THR A 153 -4.28 -28.48 4.97
CA THR A 153 -4.10 -29.81 5.51
C THR A 153 -4.90 -29.82 6.79
N PRO A 154 -5.98 -30.63 6.92
CA PRO A 154 -6.59 -30.86 8.21
C PRO A 154 -5.46 -31.31 9.11
N ALA A 155 -5.24 -30.60 10.22
CA ALA A 155 -4.31 -31.01 11.24
C ALA A 155 -4.64 -32.46 11.61
N GLU A 156 -3.84 -33.38 11.09
CA GLU A 156 -3.90 -34.79 11.42
C GLU A 156 -3.51 -34.87 12.89
N GLU A 157 -4.51 -35.16 13.70
CA GLU A 157 -4.40 -35.50 15.10
C GLU A 157 -3.81 -36.91 15.20
N PRO A 158 -2.62 -37.11 15.79
CA PRO A 158 -2.26 -38.38 16.38
C PRO A 158 -2.58 -38.27 17.87
N ALA A 159 -3.67 -38.91 18.26
CA ALA A 159 -3.88 -39.32 19.64
C ALA A 159 -2.65 -40.13 20.11
N ALA A 160 -1.88 -39.56 21.04
CA ALA A 160 -0.91 -40.29 21.84
C ALA A 160 -0.97 -39.80 23.30
N THR A 161 -1.25 -40.76 24.16
CA THR A 161 -1.65 -40.66 25.55
C THR A 161 -0.48 -40.29 26.52
N ALA A 162 -0.64 -39.17 27.25
CA ALA A 162 -0.23 -38.86 28.65
C ALA A 162 1.28 -38.80 29.08
N PRO A 163 1.65 -38.16 30.22
CA PRO A 163 1.05 -37.02 30.97
C PRO A 163 2.04 -35.88 31.40
N SER A 164 1.46 -34.71 31.70
CA SER A 164 1.86 -33.69 32.71
C SER A 164 3.29 -33.11 32.71
N VAL A 165 3.45 -31.81 32.40
CA VAL A 165 3.98 -30.77 33.33
C VAL A 165 3.41 -29.39 32.95
N GLN A 166 3.11 -28.62 33.98
CA GLN A 166 2.42 -27.33 34.02
C GLN A 166 3.18 -26.17 33.35
N THR A 167 2.39 -25.24 32.80
CA THR A 167 2.72 -23.87 32.36
C THR A 167 3.45 -23.06 33.44
N PRO A 168 4.31 -22.09 33.08
CA PRO A 168 3.87 -20.69 33.18
C PRO A 168 4.05 -19.82 31.93
N THR A 169 2.94 -19.14 31.63
CA THR A 169 2.65 -17.92 30.87
C THR A 169 3.84 -17.03 30.48
N ALA A 170 3.97 -16.79 29.16
CA ALA A 170 4.67 -15.64 28.58
C ALA A 170 3.62 -14.65 28.01
N PRO A 171 3.81 -13.33 28.17
CA PRO A 171 2.83 -12.31 27.76
C PRO A 171 2.74 -12.13 26.23
N PRO A 172 1.66 -11.48 25.72
CA PRO A 172 1.38 -11.38 24.30
C PRO A 172 2.37 -10.46 23.58
N LYS A 173 2.80 -10.86 22.38
CA LYS A 173 3.54 -10.00 21.44
C LYS A 173 2.60 -8.91 20.91
N GLU A 174 2.87 -7.66 21.25
CA GLU A 174 2.39 -6.50 20.49
C GLU A 174 3.14 -6.41 19.15
N PRO A 175 2.50 -5.96 18.05
CA PRO A 175 3.15 -5.86 16.75
C PRO A 175 4.10 -4.65 16.70
N GLU A 176 5.35 -4.90 16.34
CA GLU A 176 6.39 -3.88 16.19
C GLU A 176 6.12 -2.95 15.00
N ALA A 177 6.39 -1.66 15.20
CA ALA A 177 6.24 -0.64 14.17
C ALA A 177 7.35 -0.75 13.12
N ILE A 178 6.97 -0.70 11.84
CA ILE A 178 7.91 -0.74 10.71
C ILE A 178 8.68 0.59 10.62
N ASP A 179 10.01 0.53 10.76
CA ASP A 179 10.91 1.68 10.60
C ASP A 179 11.38 1.82 9.14
N LEU A 180 10.74 2.75 8.43
CA LEU A 180 11.01 3.05 7.02
C LEU A 180 12.37 3.70 6.78
N LEU A 181 13.10 4.13 7.81
CA LEU A 181 14.45 4.66 7.67
C LEU A 181 15.50 3.54 7.55
N GLU A 182 15.27 2.43 8.26
CA GLU A 182 16.16 1.27 8.22
C GLU A 182 16.03 0.52 6.89
N LEU A 183 14.80 0.47 6.34
CA LEU A 183 14.52 -0.13 5.03
C LEU A 183 14.97 0.73 3.83
N ALA A 184 15.32 2.00 4.05
CA ALA A 184 15.77 2.93 3.00
C ALA A 184 17.30 2.93 2.76
N GLY A 185 18.04 1.96 3.33
CA GLY A 185 19.43 1.70 2.93
C GLY A 185 20.48 2.45 3.76
N GLY A 186 20.50 2.21 5.08
CA GLY A 186 21.55 2.70 5.98
C GLY A 186 22.96 2.16 5.69
N ASP A 187 23.12 1.11 4.89
CA ASP A 187 24.41 0.42 4.76
C ASP A 187 25.26 0.82 3.52
N GLN A 188 24.73 1.61 2.57
CA GLN A 188 25.49 2.00 1.37
C GLN A 188 26.13 3.40 1.41
N ILE A 189 25.97 4.16 2.50
CA ILE A 189 26.53 5.51 2.61
C ILE A 189 28.06 5.49 2.80
N LYS A 190 28.65 4.36 3.22
CA LYS A 190 30.09 4.27 3.49
C LYS A 190 30.97 4.21 2.23
N LYS A 191 30.45 3.84 1.05
CA LYS A 191 31.29 3.67 -0.15
C LYS A 191 31.39 4.89 -1.08
N TYR A 192 30.49 5.87 -0.99
CA TYR A 192 30.46 7.00 -1.93
C TYR A 192 30.47 8.40 -1.28
N GLY A 193 30.43 8.49 0.05
CA GLY A 193 30.39 9.76 0.78
C GLY A 193 31.58 10.70 0.51
N ALA A 194 32.78 10.16 0.30
CA ALA A 194 33.97 10.97 0.06
C ALA A 194 34.00 11.61 -1.35
N ALA A 195 33.49 10.92 -2.37
CA ALA A 195 33.51 11.42 -3.76
C ALA A 195 32.43 12.48 -4.01
N ALA A 196 31.25 12.35 -3.39
CA ALA A 196 30.15 13.31 -3.55
C ALA A 196 30.45 14.67 -2.87
N LEU A 197 31.14 14.66 -1.72
CA LEU A 197 31.58 15.89 -1.04
C LEU A 197 32.64 16.66 -1.83
N ALA A 198 33.55 15.95 -2.52
CA ALA A 198 34.54 16.58 -3.40
C ALA A 198 33.87 17.23 -4.64
N ALA A 199 32.87 16.58 -5.22
CA ALA A 199 32.15 17.13 -6.38
C ALA A 199 31.31 18.37 -6.02
N LEU A 200 30.63 18.35 -4.86
CA LEU A 200 29.84 19.48 -4.39
C LEU A 200 30.69 20.68 -3.97
N THR A 201 31.87 20.46 -3.41
CA THR A 201 32.80 21.54 -3.05
C THR A 201 33.39 22.20 -4.29
N VAL A 202 33.75 21.44 -5.33
CA VAL A 202 34.23 21.99 -6.62
C VAL A 202 33.13 22.80 -7.33
N LEU A 203 31.89 22.30 -7.34
CA LEU A 203 30.75 23.02 -7.93
C LEU A 203 30.41 24.30 -7.17
N ALA A 204 30.47 24.28 -5.83
CA ALA A 204 30.27 25.47 -5.01
C ALA A 204 31.38 26.51 -5.24
N LEU A 205 32.63 26.08 -5.37
CA LEU A 205 33.76 27.00 -5.63
C LEU A 205 33.64 27.66 -7.01
N LEU A 206 33.27 26.88 -8.04
CA LEU A 206 33.04 27.40 -9.40
C LEU A 206 31.87 28.38 -9.46
N TRP A 207 30.79 28.12 -8.72
CA TRP A 207 29.64 29.02 -8.64
C TRP A 207 29.99 30.35 -7.96
N VAL A 208 30.77 30.30 -6.87
CA VAL A 208 31.22 31.50 -6.15
C VAL A 208 32.21 32.33 -6.98
N LEU A 209 33.13 31.68 -7.72
CA LEU A 209 34.07 32.35 -8.63
C LEU A 209 33.36 33.00 -9.83
N ARG A 210 32.29 32.39 -10.33
CA ARG A 210 31.49 32.91 -11.45
C ARG A 210 30.55 34.05 -11.03
N ARG A 211 30.22 34.16 -9.74
CA ARG A 211 29.40 35.24 -9.19
C ARG A 211 30.22 36.49 -8.78
N ARG A 212 31.54 36.37 -8.71
CA ARG A 212 32.48 37.46 -8.35
C ARG A 212 33.19 38.10 -9.54
N ARG A 213 32.92 37.66 -10.77
CA ARG A 213 33.30 38.35 -12.02
C ARG A 213 32.06 38.95 -12.64
#